data_AF-A0A948BPR6-F1
#
_entry.id   AF-A0A948BPR6-F1
#
_cell.length_a   1.000
_cell.length_b   1.000
_cell.length_c   1.000
_cell.angle_alpha   90.00
_cell.angle_beta   90.00
_cell.angle_gamma   90.00
#
_symmetry.space_group_name_H-M   'P 1'
#
loop_
_entity.id
_entity.type
_entity.pdbx_description
1 polymer ?
#
loop_
_entity_poly.entity_id
_entity_poly.type
_entity_poly.pdbx_seq_one_letter_code
_entity_poly.pdbx_strand_id
1 'polypeptide(L)'
;MKKFLTLIICSGLVIAAVGCQSNKTRVAEGSVIGGLLGATVGGIVGHQGGHGAEGAAIGAAAGVLGGALVGAQMKKPGQEQAQGATQTGQPAGVNPKQMTTQQIIDLTKQGVHEAVIIDKIRLTNSKFVLTPAEIENLKKQGVSQKVIDVMQGI
;
A
#
# COMPACT_ATOMS: atom_id res chain seq x y z
N MET A 1 15.00 -35.90 -2.30
CA MET A 1 15.05 -34.62 -3.05
C MET A 1 14.45 -34.70 -4.45
N LYS A 2 14.88 -35.64 -5.33
CA LYS A 2 14.28 -35.82 -6.68
C LYS A 2 12.75 -36.06 -6.66
N LYS A 3 12.26 -36.86 -5.72
CA LYS A 3 10.83 -37.22 -5.57
C LYS A 3 9.95 -36.02 -5.22
N PHE A 4 10.46 -35.09 -4.41
CA PHE A 4 9.77 -33.85 -4.04
C PHE A 4 9.76 -32.84 -5.19
N LEU A 5 10.85 -32.76 -5.95
CA LEU A 5 10.93 -31.91 -7.14
C LEU A 5 9.97 -32.39 -8.25
N THR A 6 9.89 -33.71 -8.48
CA THR A 6 8.92 -34.31 -9.41
C THR A 6 7.47 -34.09 -8.94
N LEU A 7 7.20 -34.16 -7.64
CA LEU A 7 5.87 -33.91 -7.08
C LEU A 7 5.42 -32.44 -7.28
N ILE A 8 6.33 -31.48 -7.08
CA ILE A 8 6.06 -30.04 -7.29
C ILE A 8 5.80 -29.74 -8.77
N ILE A 9 6.59 -30.33 -9.68
CA ILE A 9 6.41 -30.15 -11.13
C ILE A 9 5.09 -30.76 -11.62
N CYS A 10 4.75 -31.97 -11.17
CA CYS A 10 3.48 -32.61 -11.54
C CYS A 10 2.27 -31.87 -10.94
N SER A 11 2.39 -31.35 -9.71
CA SER A 11 1.31 -30.58 -9.07
C SER A 11 1.08 -29.22 -9.75
N GLY A 12 2.15 -28.55 -10.19
CA GLY A 12 2.05 -27.30 -10.97
C GLY A 12 1.31 -27.47 -12.30
N LEU A 13 1.46 -28.63 -12.95
CA LEU A 13 0.81 -28.93 -14.23
C LEU A 13 -0.71 -29.11 -14.11
N VAL A 14 -1.20 -29.60 -12.96
CA VAL A 14 -2.64 -29.78 -12.69
C VAL A 14 -3.33 -28.44 -12.42
N ILE A 15 -2.64 -27.49 -11.78
CA ILE A 15 -3.17 -26.16 -11.48
C ILE A 15 -3.35 -25.35 -12.77
N ALA A 16 -2.49 -25.56 -13.78
CA ALA A 16 -2.62 -24.94 -15.10
C ALA A 16 -3.88 -25.39 -15.86
N ALA A 17 -4.39 -26.60 -15.61
CA ALA A 17 -5.57 -27.13 -16.31
C ALA A 17 -6.91 -26.57 -15.80
N VAL A 18 -6.98 -26.06 -14.55
CA VAL A 18 -8.20 -25.48 -13.97
C VAL A 18 -8.44 -24.02 -14.39
N GLY A 19 -7.48 -23.40 -15.09
CA GLY A 19 -7.55 -22.00 -15.56
C GLY A 19 -8.48 -21.74 -16.75
N CYS A 20 -9.26 -22.72 -17.20
CA CYS A 20 -9.99 -22.65 -18.49
C CYS A 20 -11.26 -21.78 -18.48
N GLN A 21 -11.73 -21.30 -17.32
CA GLN A 21 -12.90 -20.41 -17.28
C GLN A 21 -12.42 -18.95 -17.30
N SER A 22 -12.57 -18.24 -18.41
CA SER A 22 -12.12 -16.85 -18.55
C SER A 22 -13.12 -15.90 -17.88
N ASN A 23 -12.70 -15.20 -16.82
CA ASN A 23 -13.51 -14.14 -16.20
C ASN A 23 -12.66 -12.86 -16.06
N LYS A 24 -13.25 -11.67 -16.26
CA LYS A 24 -12.51 -10.40 -16.41
C LYS A 24 -11.69 -9.94 -15.18
N THR A 25 -11.78 -10.64 -14.06
CA THR A 25 -11.06 -10.34 -12.80
C THR A 25 -9.62 -10.91 -12.74
N ARG A 26 -9.16 -11.62 -13.78
CA ARG A 26 -7.93 -12.44 -13.70
C ARG A 26 -6.62 -11.68 -13.45
N VAL A 27 -6.50 -10.40 -13.83
CA VAL A 27 -5.24 -9.63 -13.63
C VAL A 27 -5.07 -9.23 -12.16
N ALA A 28 -6.12 -8.67 -11.57
CA ALA A 28 -6.13 -8.29 -10.16
C ALA A 28 -6.09 -9.56 -9.28
N GLU A 29 -6.88 -10.58 -9.61
CA GLU A 29 -6.82 -11.87 -8.90
C GLU A 29 -5.47 -12.55 -9.03
N GLY A 30 -4.87 -12.60 -10.22
CA GLY A 30 -3.56 -13.22 -10.44
C GLY A 30 -2.44 -12.53 -9.67
N SER A 31 -2.49 -11.19 -9.58
CA SER A 31 -1.52 -10.40 -8.82
C SER A 31 -1.70 -10.55 -7.32
N VAL A 32 -2.95 -10.53 -6.82
CA VAL A 32 -3.27 -10.69 -5.40
C VAL A 32 -2.95 -12.11 -4.92
N ILE A 33 -3.39 -13.12 -5.67
CA ILE A 33 -3.13 -14.53 -5.36
C ILE A 33 -1.63 -14.81 -5.48
N GLY A 34 -0.98 -14.32 -6.55
CA GLY A 34 0.47 -14.45 -6.73
C GLY A 34 1.24 -13.80 -5.58
N GLY A 35 0.84 -12.60 -5.15
CA GLY A 35 1.44 -11.90 -4.03
C GLY A 35 1.27 -12.61 -2.69
N LEU A 36 0.07 -13.08 -2.36
CA LEU A 36 -0.20 -13.80 -1.11
C LEU A 36 0.54 -15.14 -1.05
N LEU A 37 0.51 -15.91 -2.14
CA LEU A 37 1.22 -17.17 -2.24
C LEU A 37 2.74 -16.94 -2.17
N GLY A 38 3.24 -15.94 -2.90
CA GLY A 38 4.64 -15.55 -2.87
C GLY A 38 5.09 -15.09 -1.48
N ALA A 39 4.27 -14.32 -0.77
CA ALA A 39 4.55 -13.85 0.58
C ALA A 39 4.63 -15.01 1.58
N THR A 40 3.71 -15.96 1.48
CA THR A 40 3.65 -17.10 2.38
C THR A 40 4.88 -17.99 2.18
N VAL A 41 5.20 -18.33 0.91
CA VAL A 41 6.37 -19.15 0.59
C VAL A 41 7.67 -18.43 0.94
N GLY A 42 7.79 -17.16 0.56
CA GLY A 42 8.95 -16.34 0.85
C GLY A 42 9.16 -16.14 2.36
N GLY A 43 8.08 -16.02 3.13
CA GLY A 43 8.13 -15.88 4.58
C GLY A 43 8.61 -17.15 5.27
N ILE A 44 8.08 -18.32 4.86
CA ILE A 44 8.53 -19.62 5.38
C ILE A 44 10.00 -19.86 5.05
N VAL A 45 10.43 -19.58 3.82
CA VAL A 45 11.83 -19.75 3.38
C VAL A 45 12.76 -18.78 4.08
N GLY A 46 12.39 -17.50 4.20
CA GLY A 46 13.18 -16.47 4.89
C GLY A 46 13.29 -16.72 6.39
N HIS A 47 12.28 -17.33 7.01
CA HIS A 47 12.27 -17.63 8.43
C HIS A 47 13.37 -18.63 8.82
N GLN A 48 13.74 -19.55 7.92
CA GLN A 48 14.86 -20.49 8.14
C GLN A 48 16.21 -19.79 8.33
N GLY A 49 16.36 -18.57 7.80
CA GLY A 49 17.56 -17.75 7.95
C GLY A 49 17.42 -16.59 8.93
N GLY A 50 16.34 -16.53 9.72
CA GLY A 50 16.06 -15.43 10.64
C GLY A 50 15.39 -14.18 10.02
N HIS A 51 15.12 -14.19 8.72
CA HIS A 51 14.62 -13.05 7.95
C HIS A 51 13.25 -13.37 7.31
N GLY A 52 12.31 -13.86 8.12
CA GLY A 52 10.98 -14.26 7.63
C GLY A 52 10.15 -13.10 7.09
N ALA A 53 10.24 -11.91 7.70
CA ALA A 53 9.53 -10.73 7.24
C ALA A 53 10.09 -10.23 5.88
N GLU A 54 11.41 -10.19 5.73
CA GLU A 54 12.05 -9.83 4.46
C GLU A 54 11.78 -10.86 3.37
N GLY A 55 11.85 -12.15 3.70
CA GLY A 55 11.50 -13.22 2.77
C GLY A 55 10.04 -13.12 2.29
N ALA A 56 9.10 -12.80 3.19
CA ALA A 56 7.71 -12.59 2.84
C ALA A 56 7.53 -11.36 1.93
N ALA A 57 8.20 -10.25 2.24
CA ALA A 57 8.12 -9.04 1.41
C ALA A 57 8.66 -9.27 -0.01
N ILE A 58 9.81 -9.94 -0.12
CA ILE A 58 10.44 -10.27 -1.42
C ILE A 58 9.56 -11.24 -2.21
N GLY A 59 9.07 -12.29 -1.55
CA GLY A 59 8.18 -13.26 -2.17
C GLY A 59 6.86 -12.64 -2.63
N ALA A 60 6.30 -11.71 -1.85
CA ALA A 60 5.11 -10.96 -2.22
C ALA A 60 5.35 -10.12 -3.47
N ALA A 61 6.45 -9.36 -3.49
CA ALA A 61 6.80 -8.52 -4.64
C ALA A 61 7.00 -9.35 -5.91
N ALA A 62 7.76 -10.44 -5.82
CA ALA A 62 7.98 -11.34 -6.96
C ALA A 62 6.68 -12.01 -7.44
N GLY A 63 5.81 -12.43 -6.52
CA GLY A 63 4.53 -13.05 -6.83
C GLY A 63 3.52 -12.09 -7.46
N VAL A 64 3.47 -10.84 -7.00
CA VAL A 64 2.66 -9.77 -7.63
C VAL A 64 3.15 -9.49 -9.04
N LEU A 65 4.45 -9.31 -9.23
CA LEU A 65 5.04 -9.04 -10.54
C LEU A 65 4.78 -10.20 -11.51
N GLY A 66 5.00 -11.44 -11.09
CA GLY A 66 4.72 -12.62 -11.90
C GLY A 66 3.22 -12.75 -12.24
N GLY A 67 2.34 -12.56 -11.26
CA GLY A 67 0.88 -12.63 -11.45
C GLY A 67 0.33 -11.53 -12.36
N ALA A 68 0.90 -10.33 -12.28
CA ALA A 68 0.54 -9.20 -13.14
C ALA A 68 0.96 -9.44 -14.59
N LEU A 69 2.18 -9.96 -14.82
CA LEU A 69 2.67 -10.27 -16.17
C LEU A 69 1.84 -11.38 -16.83
N VAL A 70 1.54 -12.46 -16.10
CA VAL A 70 0.68 -13.55 -16.60
C VAL A 70 -0.73 -13.05 -16.86
N GLY A 71 -1.30 -12.22 -15.97
CA GLY A 71 -2.61 -11.60 -16.17
C GLY A 71 -2.65 -10.66 -17.38
N ALA A 72 -1.58 -9.91 -17.64
CA ALA A 72 -1.51 -8.95 -18.74
C ALA A 72 -1.52 -9.63 -20.12
N GLN A 73 -0.87 -10.80 -20.26
CA GLN A 73 -0.84 -11.55 -21.52
C GLN A 73 -2.22 -12.11 -21.92
N MET A 74 -3.16 -12.21 -20.96
CA MET A 74 -4.50 -12.73 -21.20
C MET A 74 -5.54 -11.64 -21.54
N LYS A 75 -5.12 -10.38 -21.68
CA LYS A 75 -6.03 -9.24 -21.84
C LYS A 75 -6.36 -8.95 -23.31
N LYS A 76 -7.65 -8.93 -23.66
CA LYS A 76 -8.13 -8.40 -24.95
C LYS A 76 -7.97 -6.87 -25.01
N PRO A 77 -7.66 -6.27 -26.18
CA PRO A 77 -7.51 -4.82 -26.33
C PRO A 77 -8.83 -4.12 -26.01
N GLY A 78 -8.82 -3.25 -25.00
CA GLY A 78 -10.01 -2.50 -24.57
C GLY A 78 -10.27 -2.48 -23.06
N GLN A 79 -9.49 -3.20 -22.25
CA GLN A 79 -9.53 -3.01 -20.80
C GLN A 79 -8.18 -2.44 -20.35
N GLU A 80 -8.10 -1.14 -20.14
CA GLU A 80 -7.03 -0.54 -19.35
C GLU A 80 -7.47 -0.62 -17.89
N GLN A 81 -6.91 -1.57 -17.15
CA GLN A 81 -7.00 -1.66 -15.70
C GLN A 81 -5.58 -1.94 -15.28
N ALA A 82 -4.85 -0.84 -15.16
CA ALA A 82 -3.70 -0.71 -14.31
C ALA A 82 -4.23 -0.16 -12.99
N GLN A 83 -3.85 -0.82 -11.89
CA GLN A 83 -3.59 -0.27 -10.55
C GLN A 83 -3.93 -1.32 -9.49
N GLY A 84 -2.88 -1.93 -8.95
CA GLY A 84 -2.97 -2.89 -7.86
C GLY A 84 -1.59 -3.33 -7.35
N ALA A 85 -0.57 -2.49 -7.54
CA ALA A 85 0.70 -2.57 -6.84
C ALA A 85 0.99 -1.15 -6.37
N THR A 86 0.22 -0.71 -5.40
CA THR A 86 0.58 0.44 -4.59
C THR A 86 0.33 0.05 -3.15
N GLN A 87 1.43 -0.30 -2.49
CA GLN A 87 1.83 0.24 -1.18
C GLN A 87 0.63 0.69 -0.32
N THR A 88 0.43 -0.02 0.78
CA THR A 88 0.04 0.50 2.11
C THR A 88 -0.90 1.71 2.08
N GLY A 89 -2.17 1.48 2.45
CA GLY A 89 -3.30 2.34 2.14
C GLY A 89 -3.14 3.85 2.34
N GLN A 90 -3.60 4.61 1.36
CA GLN A 90 -4.36 5.85 1.56
C GLN A 90 -5.07 6.23 0.24
N PRO A 91 -6.30 6.78 0.29
CA PRO A 91 -7.06 7.16 -0.90
C PRO A 91 -6.33 8.28 -1.68
N ALA A 92 -5.99 7.98 -2.93
CA ALA A 92 -5.29 8.87 -3.85
C ALA A 92 -6.24 9.97 -4.39
N GLY A 93 -6.28 11.08 -3.67
CA GLY A 93 -6.83 12.37 -4.10
C GLY A 93 -6.08 13.56 -3.49
N VAL A 94 -4.81 13.38 -3.09
CA VAL A 94 -4.02 14.43 -2.43
C VAL A 94 -2.73 14.67 -3.18
N ASN A 95 -2.52 15.93 -3.59
CA ASN A 95 -1.29 16.40 -4.18
C ASN A 95 -0.12 16.09 -3.22
N PRO A 96 0.94 15.37 -3.66
CA PRO A 96 2.01 14.86 -2.77
C PRO A 96 2.87 15.94 -2.10
N LYS A 97 2.57 17.22 -2.34
CA LYS A 97 3.27 18.38 -1.78
C LYS A 97 2.47 19.10 -0.69
N GLN A 98 1.15 18.86 -0.59
CA GLN A 98 0.26 19.62 0.28
C GLN A 98 -0.12 18.79 1.50
N MET A 99 0.27 19.26 2.67
CA MET A 99 -0.14 18.67 3.93
C MET A 99 -1.63 18.95 4.13
N THR A 100 -2.42 17.92 4.42
CA THR A 100 -3.85 18.10 4.71
C THR A 100 -4.09 18.36 6.20
N THR A 101 -5.19 19.03 6.51
CA THR A 101 -5.68 19.17 7.89
C THR A 101 -5.87 17.81 8.57
N GLN A 102 -6.26 16.77 7.81
CA GLN A 102 -6.36 15.39 8.27
C GLN A 102 -5.00 14.81 8.69
N GLN A 103 -3.93 15.04 7.93
CA GLN A 103 -2.57 14.63 8.31
C GLN A 103 -2.10 15.32 9.58
N ILE A 104 -2.44 16.60 9.77
CA ILE A 104 -2.09 17.35 10.99
C ILE A 104 -2.77 16.73 12.22
N ILE A 105 -4.06 16.41 12.09
CA ILE A 105 -4.83 15.71 13.11
C ILE A 105 -4.23 14.33 13.41
N ASP A 106 -3.87 13.57 12.37
CA ASP A 106 -3.30 12.23 12.50
C ASP A 106 -1.95 12.25 13.21
N LEU A 107 -1.05 13.17 12.85
CA LEU A 107 0.21 13.39 13.54
C LEU A 107 0.00 13.78 15.01
N THR A 108 -1.00 14.62 15.27
CA THR A 108 -1.36 15.02 16.64
C THR A 108 -1.86 13.81 17.45
N LYS A 109 -2.72 12.97 16.87
CA LYS A 109 -3.22 11.74 17.51
C LYS A 109 -2.13 10.70 17.73
N GLN A 110 -1.11 10.68 16.88
CA GLN A 110 0.09 9.86 17.04
C GLN A 110 1.03 10.37 18.15
N GLY A 111 0.69 11.49 18.80
CA GLY A 111 1.53 12.10 19.84
C GLY A 111 2.78 12.76 19.29
N VAL A 112 2.83 13.08 17.99
CA VAL A 112 3.95 13.78 17.39
C VAL A 112 4.05 15.18 17.98
N HIS A 113 5.26 15.55 18.40
CA HIS A 113 5.52 16.82 19.05
C HIS A 113 5.16 17.99 18.13
N GLU A 114 4.46 19.00 18.68
CA GLU A 114 3.92 20.16 17.93
C GLU A 114 4.97 20.86 17.04
N ALA A 115 6.23 20.93 17.50
CA ALA A 115 7.33 21.52 16.75
C ALA A 115 7.61 20.81 15.41
N VAL A 116 7.46 19.48 15.37
CA VAL A 116 7.66 18.69 14.14
C VAL A 116 6.52 18.91 13.17
N ILE A 117 5.29 19.01 13.70
CA ILE A 117 4.09 19.31 12.90
C ILE A 117 4.23 20.72 12.28
N ILE A 118 4.66 21.70 13.07
CA ILE A 118 4.94 23.08 12.64
C ILE A 118 6.00 23.12 11.54
N ASP A 119 7.13 22.43 11.74
CA ASP A 119 8.21 22.38 10.76
C ASP A 119 7.72 21.81 9.42
N LYS A 120 6.92 20.74 9.49
CA LYS A 120 6.34 20.12 8.29
C LYS A 120 5.37 21.03 7.55
N ILE A 121 4.50 21.77 8.26
CA ILE A 121 3.59 22.76 7.67
C ILE A 121 4.38 23.85 6.92
N ARG A 122 5.48 24.32 7.52
CA ARG A 122 6.37 25.32 6.91
C ARG A 122 7.06 24.78 5.66
N LEU A 123 7.61 23.56 5.74
CA LEU A 123 8.31 22.90 4.64
C LEU A 123 7.38 22.60 3.45
N THR A 124 6.12 22.25 3.71
CA THR A 124 5.13 22.01 2.64
C THR A 124 4.53 23.30 2.09
N ASN A 125 4.84 24.46 2.66
CA ASN A 125 4.31 25.77 2.30
C ASN A 125 2.77 25.75 2.14
N SER A 126 2.09 24.91 2.92
CA SER A 126 0.66 24.68 2.77
C SER A 126 -0.11 25.82 3.44
N LYS A 127 -0.93 26.55 2.69
CA LYS A 127 -1.82 27.59 3.22
C LYS A 127 -3.15 26.96 3.57
N PHE A 128 -3.56 27.08 4.83
CA PHE A 128 -4.85 26.59 5.31
C PHE A 128 -5.80 27.78 5.51
N VAL A 129 -6.94 27.76 4.84
CA VAL A 129 -8.02 28.72 5.11
C VAL A 129 -8.93 28.08 6.16
N LEU A 130 -8.68 28.37 7.43
CA LEU A 130 -9.44 27.80 8.54
C LEU A 130 -10.62 28.68 8.92
N THR A 131 -11.82 28.10 8.99
CA THR A 131 -12.99 28.76 9.59
C THR A 131 -12.92 28.71 11.13
N PRO A 132 -13.56 29.64 11.87
CA PRO A 132 -13.58 29.59 13.34
C PRO A 132 -14.15 28.26 13.89
N ALA A 133 -15.10 27.64 13.19
CA ALA A 133 -15.62 26.32 13.54
C ALA A 133 -14.59 25.20 13.36
N GLU A 134 -13.76 25.26 12.30
CA GLU A 134 -12.67 24.31 12.09
C GLU A 134 -11.55 24.45 13.11
N ILE A 135 -11.23 25.68 13.53
CA ILE A 135 -10.27 25.92 14.61
C ILE A 135 -10.75 25.25 15.91
N GLU A 136 -12.04 25.39 16.23
CA GLU A 136 -12.61 24.74 17.41
C GLU A 136 -12.58 23.21 17.28
N ASN A 137 -12.86 22.67 16.10
CA ASN A 137 -12.79 21.23 15.83
C ASN A 137 -11.34 20.72 15.97
N LEU A 138 -10.36 21.45 15.46
CA LEU A 138 -8.93 21.12 15.59
C LEU A 138 -8.49 21.09 17.06
N LYS A 139 -8.91 22.09 17.85
CA LYS A 139 -8.66 22.12 19.30
C LYS A 139 -9.31 20.93 20.01
N LYS A 140 -10.56 20.59 19.67
CA LYS A 140 -11.25 19.41 20.22
C LYS A 140 -10.53 18.11 19.89
N GLN A 141 -9.85 18.05 18.75
CA GLN A 141 -9.05 16.90 18.33
C GLN A 141 -7.63 16.89 18.88
N GLY A 142 -7.30 17.82 19.79
CA GLY A 142 -6.02 17.86 20.49
C GLY A 142 -4.93 18.64 19.78
N VAL A 143 -5.24 19.34 18.68
CA VAL A 143 -4.26 20.14 17.96
C VAL A 143 -3.92 21.39 18.77
N SER A 144 -2.62 21.56 19.06
CA SER A 144 -2.10 22.67 19.88
C SER A 144 -2.28 24.02 19.18
N GLN A 145 -2.49 25.07 19.97
CA GLN A 145 -2.81 26.40 19.45
C GLN A 145 -1.67 27.01 18.62
N LYS A 146 -0.41 26.65 18.93
CA LYS A 146 0.76 27.04 18.14
C LYS A 146 0.79 26.42 16.74
N VAL A 147 0.24 25.22 16.57
CA VAL A 147 0.13 24.59 15.26
C VAL A 147 -0.91 25.34 14.42
N ILE A 148 -2.04 25.68 15.02
CA ILE A 148 -3.13 26.43 14.37
C ILE A 148 -2.67 27.82 13.93
N ASP A 149 -1.94 28.53 14.79
CA ASP A 149 -1.33 29.84 14.49
C ASP A 149 -0.46 29.81 13.22
N VAL A 150 0.42 28.82 13.12
CA VAL A 150 1.26 28.60 11.94
C VAL A 150 0.44 28.21 10.70
N MET A 151 -0.66 27.47 10.86
CA MET A 151 -1.56 27.15 9.75
C MET A 151 -2.28 28.39 9.20
N GLN A 152 -2.63 29.33 10.09
CA GLN A 152 -3.26 30.61 9.74
C GLN A 152 -2.22 31.63 9.20
N GLY A 153 -0.94 31.40 9.44
CA GLY A 153 0.16 32.25 8.98
C GLY A 153 0.20 33.59 9.69
N ILE A 154 -0.27 33.62 10.94
CA ILE A 154 -0.21 34.76 11.86
C ILE A 154 0.97 34.63 12.83
#